data_AF-X1L6V2-F1
#
_entry.id   AF-X1L6V2-F1
#
_cell.length_a   1.000
_cell.length_b   1.000
_cell.length_c   1.000
_cell.angle_alpha   90.00
_cell.angle_beta   90.00
_cell.angle_gamma   90.00
#
_symmetry.space_group_name_H-M   'P 1'
#
loop_
_entity.id
_entity.type
_entity.pdbx_description
1 polymer ?
#
loop_
_entity_poly.entity_id
_entity_poly.type
_entity_poly.pdbx_seq_one_letter_code
_entity_poly.pdbx_strand_id
1 'polypeptide(L)' 'MSGLSSVDHAIIQTLNFYQGKYNKRYSFPSQNTLLSNLKRFHKIEISKRTLNYHLRKLEDNFYLYRHKSSHRLNKEYT' A
#
# COMPACT_ATOMS: atom_id res chain seq x y z
N MET A 1 -13.66 -16.67 -6.12
CA MET A 1 -13.13 -15.31 -5.93
C MET A 1 -13.48 -14.87 -4.52
N SER A 2 -12.52 -14.79 -3.60
CA SER A 2 -12.79 -14.23 -2.28
C SER A 2 -12.89 -12.71 -2.41
N GLY A 3 -14.02 -12.14 -1.97
CA GLY A 3 -14.27 -10.70 -2.07
C GLY A 3 -13.20 -9.85 -1.38
N LEU A 4 -13.16 -8.58 -1.74
CA LEU A 4 -12.38 -7.58 -1.01
C LEU A 4 -13.01 -7.38 0.38
N SER A 5 -12.16 -7.31 1.40
CA SER A 5 -12.56 -6.98 2.76
C SER A 5 -12.73 -5.47 2.94
N SER A 6 -13.37 -5.05 4.03
CA SER A 6 -13.44 -3.63 4.41
C SER A 6 -12.05 -2.99 4.56
N VAL A 7 -11.06 -3.76 5.04
CA VAL A 7 -9.66 -3.32 5.15
C VAL A 7 -9.03 -3.11 3.77
N ASP A 8 -9.28 -4.01 2.82
CA ASP A 8 -8.79 -3.89 1.45
C ASP A 8 -9.33 -2.60 0.80
N HIS A 9 -10.63 -2.32 0.96
CA HIS A 9 -11.26 -1.09 0.47
C HIS A 9 -10.67 0.17 1.12
N ALA A 10 -10.44 0.16 2.44
CA ALA A 10 -9.84 1.30 3.14
C ALA A 10 -8.40 1.59 2.67
N ILE A 11 -7.62 0.53 2.39
CA ILE A 11 -6.27 0.66 1.82
C ILE A 11 -6.34 1.31 0.44
N ILE A 12 -7.22 0.85 -0.46
CA ILE A 12 -7.39 1.42 -1.80
C ILE A 12 -7.80 2.89 -1.71
N GLN A 13 -8.80 3.22 -0.88
CA GLN A 13 -9.25 4.60 -0.70
C GLN A 13 -8.12 5.51 -0.20
N THR A 14 -7.35 5.03 0.79
CA THR A 14 -6.19 5.77 1.29
C THR A 14 -5.17 6.02 0.17
N LEU A 15 -4.85 5.01 -0.63
CA LEU A 15 -3.88 5.15 -1.73
C LEU A 15 -4.37 6.11 -2.82
N ASN A 16 -5.65 6.05 -3.19
CA ASN A 16 -6.28 6.95 -4.17
C ASN A 16 -6.26 8.41 -3.70
N PHE A 17 -6.48 8.66 -2.40
CA PHE A 17 -6.34 10.00 -1.84
C PHE A 17 -4.94 10.59 -2.09
N TYR A 18 -3.87 9.79 -1.91
CA TYR A 18 -2.52 10.25 -2.22
C TYR A 18 -2.30 10.50 -3.71
N GLN A 19 -2.83 9.64 -4.59
CA GLN A 19 -2.72 9.85 -6.03
C GLN A 19 -3.37 11.18 -6.45
N GLY A 20 -4.58 11.46 -5.96
CA GLY A 20 -5.28 12.72 -6.20
C GLY A 20 -4.55 13.93 -5.62
N LYS A 21 -4.09 13.84 -4.36
CA LYS A 21 -3.41 14.95 -3.67
C LYS A 21 -2.12 15.38 -4.36
N TYR A 22 -1.35 14.43 -4.89
CA TYR A 22 -0.04 14.72 -5.50
C TYR A 22 -0.06 14.70 -7.02
N ASN A 23 -1.22 14.46 -7.64
CA ASN A 23 -1.40 14.29 -9.09
C ASN A 23 -0.38 13.29 -9.71
N LYS A 24 -0.11 12.20 -8.98
CA LYS A 24 0.87 11.18 -9.37
C LYS A 24 0.17 9.83 -9.51
N ARG A 25 0.49 9.12 -10.60
CA ARG A 25 -0.06 7.78 -10.88
C ARG A 25 0.45 6.69 -9.93
N TYR A 26 1.54 6.95 -9.21
CA TYR A 26 2.09 6.07 -8.19
C TYR A 26 1.89 6.72 -6.80
N SER A 27 1.77 5.89 -5.76
CA SER A 27 1.57 6.35 -4.38
C SER A 27 2.85 6.13 -3.57
N PHE A 28 3.25 7.14 -2.80
CA PHE A 28 4.47 7.13 -1.97
C PHE A 28 4.31 6.93 -0.46
N PRO A 29 3.12 6.72 0.14
CA PRO A 29 3.05 6.65 1.59
C PRO A 29 3.85 5.44 2.08
N SER A 30 4.73 5.69 3.05
CA SER A 30 5.40 4.61 3.76
C SER A 30 4.36 3.68 4.40
N GLN A 31 4.72 2.43 4.69
CA GLN A 31 3.80 1.51 5.37
C GLN A 31 3.31 2.07 6.71
N ASN A 32 4.17 2.78 7.45
CA ASN A 32 3.80 3.44 8.70
C ASN A 32 2.79 4.56 8.46
N THR A 33 2.96 5.34 7.39
CA THR A 33 1.99 6.36 6.99
C THR A 33 0.62 5.74 6.65
N LEU A 34 0.60 4.61 5.94
CA LEU A 34 -0.64 3.88 5.69
C LEU A 34 -1.32 3.47 6.99
N LEU A 35 -0.59 2.85 7.92
CA LEU A 35 -1.13 2.42 9.21
C LEU A 35 -1.73 3.59 9.98
N SER A 36 -1.02 4.72 10.06
CA SER A 36 -1.53 5.93 10.74
C SER A 36 -2.81 6.46 10.11
N ASN A 37 -2.91 6.46 8.78
CA ASN A 37 -4.10 6.93 8.07
C ASN A 37 -5.28 5.97 8.21
N LEU A 38 -5.04 4.66 8.14
CA LEU A 38 -6.06 3.63 8.39
C LEU A 38 -6.66 3.81 9.80
N LYS A 39 -5.81 4.04 10.80
CA LYS A 39 -6.28 4.31 12.17
C LYS A 39 -7.06 5.62 12.26
N ARG A 40 -6.53 6.71 11.69
CA ARG A 40 -7.12 8.05 11.81
C ARG A 40 -8.47 8.17 11.11
N PHE A 41 -8.53 7.76 9.85
CA PHE A 41 -9.64 8.05 8.94
C PHE A 41 -10.61 6.88 8.77
N HIS A 42 -10.13 5.64 8.88
CA HIS A 42 -10.97 4.45 8.72
C HIS A 42 -11.24 3.72 10.04
N LYS A 43 -10.65 4.18 11.16
CA LYS A 43 -10.73 3.52 12.49
C LYS A 43 -10.26 2.07 12.47
N ILE A 44 -9.34 1.74 11.56
CA ILE A 44 -8.76 0.41 11.40
C ILE A 44 -7.36 0.41 12.02
N GLU A 45 -7.18 -0.41 13.05
CA GLU A 45 -5.89 -0.63 13.70
C GLU A 45 -5.42 -2.06 13.42
N ILE A 46 -4.41 -2.18 12.55
CA ILE A 46 -3.86 -3.47 12.12
C ILE A 46 -2.35 -3.47 12.27
N SER A 47 -1.77 -4.67 12.42
CA SER A 47 -0.32 -4.82 12.44
C SER A 47 0.29 -4.56 11.05
N LYS A 48 1.59 -4.23 11.02
CA LYS A 48 2.35 -4.14 9.76
C LYS A 48 2.35 -5.46 8.98
N ARG A 49 2.31 -6.61 9.67
CA ARG A 49 2.21 -7.94 9.03
C ARG A 49 0.86 -8.10 8.34
N THR A 50 -0.22 -7.74 9.02
CA THR A 50 -1.59 -7.76 8.46
C THR A 50 -1.70 -6.81 7.26
N LEU A 51 -1.14 -5.60 7.37
CA LEU A 51 -1.09 -4.67 6.24
C LEU A 51 -0.37 -5.29 5.03
N ASN A 52 0.79 -5.92 5.25
CA ASN A 52 1.53 -6.57 4.16
C ASN A 52 0.75 -7.73 3.52
N TYR A 53 -0.03 -8.48 4.31
CA TYR A 53 -0.91 -9.52 3.80
C TYR A 53 -1.98 -8.93 2.86
N HIS A 54 -2.67 -7.87 3.27
CA HIS A 54 -3.65 -7.18 2.43
C HIS A 54 -3.02 -6.56 1.18
N LEU A 55 -1.87 -5.89 1.31
CA LEU A 55 -1.14 -5.33 0.17
C LEU A 55 -0.72 -6.41 -0.83
N ARG A 56 -0.29 -7.58 -0.35
CA ARG A 56 0.06 -8.71 -1.22
C ARG A 56 -1.19 -9.26 -1.92
N LYS A 57 -2.28 -9.46 -1.19
CA LYS A 57 -3.58 -9.87 -1.75
C LYS A 57 -4.04 -8.90 -2.85
N LEU A 58 -3.99 -7.60 -2.59
CA LEU A 58 -4.38 -6.57 -3.56
C LEU A 58 -3.48 -6.59 -4.81
N GLU A 59 -2.19 -6.82 -4.65
CA GLU A 59 -1.22 -6.99 -5.74
C GLU A 59 -1.52 -8.25 -6.58
N ASP A 60 -1.74 -9.39 -5.93
CA ASP A 60 -2.05 -10.66 -6.59
C ASP A 60 -3.41 -10.61 -7.34
N ASN A 61 -4.31 -9.71 -6.93
CA ASN A 61 -5.59 -9.44 -7.60
C ASN A 61 -5.55 -8.22 -8.54
N PHE A 62 -4.37 -7.71 -8.89
CA PHE A 62 -4.17 -6.61 -9.86
C PHE A 62 -4.79 -5.25 -9.48
N TYR A 63 -5.11 -5.01 -8.20
CA TYR A 63 -5.61 -3.72 -7.74
C TYR A 63 -4.51 -2.68 -7.53
N LEU A 64 -3.26 -3.12 -7.30
CA LEU A 64 -2.11 -2.25 -7.13
C LEU A 64 -0.83 -2.93 -7.60
N TYR A 65 0.20 -2.15 -7.88
CA TYR A 65 1.55 -2.63 -8.15
C TYR A 65 2.52 -2.01 -7.15
N ARG A 66 3.34 -2.84 -6.47
CA ARG A 66 4.35 -2.33 -5.52
C ARG A 66 5.72 -2.26 -6.17
N HIS A 67 6.23 -1.04 -6.31
CA HIS A 67 7.61 -0.84 -6.72
C HIS A 67 8.56 -1.22 -5.58
N LYS A 68 9.33 -2.31 -5.73
CA LYS A 68 10.39 -2.67 -4.81
C LYS A 68 11.65 -1.92 -5.23
N SER A 69 12.07 -0.92 -4.44
CA SER A 69 13.37 -0.28 -4.66
C SER A 69 14.48 -1.31 -4.45
N SER A 70 15.11 -1.74 -5.54
CA SER A 70 16.28 -2.61 -5.51
C SER A 70 17.51 -1.81 -5.06
N HIS A 71 17.78 -1.79 -3.76
CA HIS A 71 19.08 -1.35 -3.20
C HIS A 71 20.27 -2.27 -3.57
N ARG A 72 20.09 -3.17 -4.54
CA ARG A 72 21.01 -4.29 -4.85
C ARG A 72 21.59 -4.27 -6.27
N LEU A 73 21.41 -3.21 -7.06
CA LEU A 73 21.92 -3.15 -8.45
C LEU A 73 23.14 -2.23 -8.66
N ASN A 74 23.72 -1.65 -7.60
CA ASN A 74 24.91 -0.77 -7.70
C ASN A 74 26.12 -1.33 -6.92
N LYS A 75 26.39 -2.63 -7.00
CA LYS A 75 27.60 -3.23 -6.41
C LYS A 75 28.44 -4.11 -7.36
N GLU A 76 28.06 -4.22 -8.64
CA GLU A 76 28.80 -5.05 -9.62
C GLU A 76 29.47 -4.24 -10.74
N TYR A 77 29.56 -2.90 -10.61
CA TYR A 77 30.24 -2.04 -11.60
C TYR A 77 31.12 -0.95 -10.97
N THR A 78 31.88 -1.29 -9.93
CA THR A 78 32.97 -0.46 -9.40
C THR A 78 34.17 -1.33 -9.06
#